data_AF-A0A1V5QNV0-F1
#
_entry.id   AF-A0A1V5QNV0-F1
#
_cell.length_a   1.000
_cell.length_b   1.000
_cell.length_c   1.000
_cell.angle_alpha   90.00
_cell.angle_beta   90.00
_cell.angle_gamma   90.00
#
_symmetry.space_group_name_H-M   'P 1'
#
loop_
_entity.id
_entity.type
_entity.pdbx_description
1 polymer ?
#
loop_
_entity_poly.entity_id
_entity_poly.type
_entity_poly.pdbx_seq_one_letter_code
_entity_poly.pdbx_strand_id
1 'polypeptide(L)'
;MNKLGDNVYGFEFKDISHNGTMLLKTLYFTPVENNLYILKSIENSATFWTPNNEFSPHVQLGGINGMTYNDISSNSRIESLQNLFDAVKEGKVCVSNDGSSTSFWWNPAIAENVSGANPSMAEKELELLGTK
;
A
#
# COMPACT_ATOMS: atom_id res chain seq x y z
N MET A 1 9.14 -7.06 11.45
CA MET A 1 7.73 -6.95 11.84
C MET A 1 7.37 -8.19 12.64
N ASN A 2 6.90 -8.01 13.87
CA ASN A 2 6.55 -9.10 14.77
C ASN A 2 5.02 -9.12 14.94
N LYS A 3 4.39 -10.29 14.86
CA LYS A 3 2.98 -10.46 15.23
C LYS A 3 2.88 -10.35 16.75
N LEU A 4 2.13 -9.38 17.26
CA LEU A 4 1.91 -9.17 18.71
C LEU A 4 0.53 -9.67 19.15
N GLY A 5 -0.40 -9.84 18.21
CA GLY A 5 -1.76 -10.31 18.44
C GLY A 5 -2.47 -10.55 17.12
N ASP A 6 -3.76 -10.87 17.17
CA ASP A 6 -4.55 -11.06 15.95
C ASP A 6 -4.72 -9.73 15.20
N ASN A 7 -4.23 -9.70 13.96
CA ASN A 7 -4.14 -8.50 13.13
C ASN A 7 -3.36 -7.34 13.77
N VAL A 8 -2.51 -7.62 14.76
CA VAL A 8 -1.66 -6.62 15.41
C VAL A 8 -0.20 -6.95 15.12
N TYR A 9 0.49 -5.97 14.56
CA TYR A 9 1.90 -6.06 14.21
C TYR A 9 2.66 -4.90 14.81
N GLY A 10 3.83 -5.20 15.36
CA GLY A 10 4.78 -4.22 15.86
C GLY A 10 6.10 -4.31 15.12
N PHE A 11 6.88 -3.24 15.23
CA PHE A 11 8.25 -3.20 14.74
C PHE A 11 9.11 -2.51 15.80
N GLU A 12 10.25 -3.12 16.10
CA GLU A 12 11.23 -2.63 17.05
C GLU A 12 12.63 -2.73 16.40
N PHE A 13 13.50 -1.78 16.69
CA PHE A 13 14.93 -2.00 16.49
C PHE A 13 15.48 -2.71 17.73
N LYS A 14 16.26 -3.77 17.51
CA LYS A 14 16.96 -4.47 18.61
C LYS A 14 18.03 -3.62 19.27
N ASP A 15 18.49 -2.58 18.57
CA ASP A 15 19.55 -1.69 19.03
C ASP A 15 18.95 -0.37 19.54
N ILE A 16 18.94 -0.22 20.86
CA ILE A 16 18.41 0.94 21.59
C ILE A 16 19.34 2.15 21.58
N SER A 17 20.55 2.06 21.01
CA SER A 17 21.49 3.19 21.00
C SER A 17 21.16 4.27 19.98
N HIS A 18 20.18 4.04 19.10
CA HIS A 18 19.79 4.97 18.04
C HIS A 18 18.44 5.63 18.39
N ASN A 19 18.47 6.95 18.59
CA ASN A 19 17.27 7.76 18.76
C ASN A 19 16.90 8.44 17.44
N GLY A 20 15.63 8.43 17.05
CA GLY A 20 15.16 9.12 15.85
C GLY A 20 13.78 8.68 15.38
N THR A 21 13.34 9.26 14.26
CA THR A 21 12.10 8.85 13.57
C THR A 21 12.36 7.57 12.79
N MET A 22 11.58 6.54 13.08
CA MET A 22 11.60 5.29 12.32
C MET A 22 10.55 5.32 11.22
N LEU A 23 10.97 5.02 10.00
CA LEU A 23 10.09 4.93 8.84
C LEU A 23 10.06 3.47 8.35
N LEU A 24 8.85 2.97 8.07
CA LEU A 24 8.64 1.66 7.47
C LEU A 24 7.88 1.84 6.15
N LYS A 25 8.52 1.47 5.04
CA LYS A 25 7.89 1.38 3.72
C LYS A 25 7.28 -0.01 3.54
N THR A 26 5.99 -0.07 3.24
CA THR A 26 5.27 -1.33 3.01
C THR A 26 4.21 -1.15 1.94
N LEU A 27 3.97 -2.19 1.14
CA LEU A 27 2.82 -2.32 0.25
C LEU A 27 1.84 -3.35 0.82
N TYR A 28 0.57 -2.97 0.92
CA TYR A 28 -0.50 -3.87 1.35
C TYR A 28 -1.40 -4.22 0.16
N PHE A 29 -1.71 -5.51 0.03
CA PHE A 29 -2.66 -5.99 -0.96
C PHE A 29 -3.98 -6.32 -0.27
N THR A 30 -5.02 -5.53 -0.55
CA THR A 30 -6.38 -5.75 -0.06
C THR A 30 -7.38 -5.67 -1.21
N PRO A 31 -8.54 -6.35 -1.11
CA PRO A 31 -9.62 -6.16 -2.07
C PRO A 31 -10.08 -4.69 -2.11
N VAL A 32 -10.10 -4.10 -3.30
CA VAL A 32 -10.47 -2.68 -3.53
C VAL A 32 -11.95 -2.42 -3.28
N GLU A 33 -12.78 -3.45 -3.46
CA GLU A 33 -14.24 -3.38 -3.30
C GLU A 33 -14.73 -3.25 -1.86
N ASN A 34 -13.81 -3.29 -0.88
CA ASN A 34 -14.18 -3.33 0.53
C ASN A 34 -13.61 -2.14 1.30
N ASN A 35 -14.48 -1.35 1.93
CA ASN A 35 -14.10 -0.22 2.79
C ASN A 35 -13.75 -0.61 4.23
N LEU A 36 -13.83 -1.90 4.57
CA LEU A 36 -13.64 -2.38 5.94
C LEU A 36 -12.16 -2.56 6.33
N TYR A 37 -11.24 -2.63 5.36
CA TYR A 37 -9.83 -2.78 5.67
C TYR A 37 -9.22 -1.45 6.07
N ILE A 38 -8.85 -1.32 7.35
CA ILE A 38 -8.29 -0.10 7.91
C ILE A 38 -7.00 -0.46 8.66
N LEU A 39 -5.91 0.26 8.36
CA LEU A 39 -4.75 0.29 9.24
C LEU A 39 -5.02 1.31 10.33
N LYS A 40 -4.89 0.86 11.58
CA LYS A 40 -5.08 1.67 12.77
C LYS A 40 -3.84 1.59 13.63
N SER A 41 -3.37 2.74 14.07
CA SER A 41 -2.31 2.80 15.04
C SER A 41 -2.85 2.44 16.42
N ILE A 42 -2.10 1.60 17.13
CA ILE A 42 -2.37 1.28 18.53
C ILE A 42 -1.72 2.32 19.44
N GLU A 43 -0.58 2.87 19.02
CA GLU A 43 0.19 3.86 19.77
C GLU A 43 0.02 5.26 19.18
N ASN A 44 -0.03 6.29 20.02
CA ASN A 44 -0.21 7.67 19.55
C ASN A 44 1.00 8.20 18.75
N SER A 45 2.16 7.54 18.86
CA SER A 45 3.40 7.93 18.19
C SER A 45 3.52 7.40 16.76
N ALA A 46 2.65 6.48 16.33
CA ALA A 46 2.68 5.91 14.99
C ALA A 46 1.57 6.51 14.11
N THR A 47 1.97 6.99 12.94
CA THR A 47 1.07 7.50 11.90
C THR A 47 1.42 6.87 10.56
N PHE A 48 0.44 6.81 9.68
CA PHE A 48 0.58 6.26 8.33
C PHE A 48 0.49 7.38 7.31
N TRP A 49 1.40 7.36 6.36
CA TRP A 49 1.30 8.17 5.16
C TRP A 49 0.97 7.27 3.97
N THR A 50 0.05 7.71 3.12
CA THR A 50 -0.30 7.07 1.85
C THR A 50 -0.45 8.15 0.76
N PRO A 51 -0.43 7.77 -0.53
CA PRO A 51 -0.75 8.73 -1.60
C PRO A 51 -2.14 9.37 -1.47
N ASN A 52 -3.06 8.76 -0.71
CA ASN A 52 -4.40 9.28 -0.48
C ASN A 52 -4.54 10.10 0.82
N ASN A 53 -3.66 9.88 1.80
CA ASN A 53 -3.78 10.46 3.14
C ASN A 53 -2.43 10.86 3.71
N GLU A 54 -2.32 12.09 4.20
CA GLU A 54 -1.14 12.52 4.95
C GLU A 54 -1.22 12.06 6.42
N PHE A 55 -0.07 11.57 6.94
CA PHE A 55 0.21 11.20 8.35
C PHE A 55 -1.01 11.09 9.28
N SER A 56 -1.78 10.02 9.12
CA SER A 56 -2.99 9.76 9.89
C SER A 56 -2.80 8.54 10.81
N PRO A 57 -3.35 8.53 12.03
CA PRO A 57 -3.38 7.33 12.87
C PRO A 57 -4.31 6.23 12.32
N HIS A 58 -5.15 6.55 11.34
CA HIS A 58 -6.06 5.60 10.70
C HIS A 58 -6.07 5.83 9.17
N VAL A 59 -5.82 4.78 8.38
CA VAL A 59 -5.91 4.86 6.92
C VAL A 59 -6.71 3.69 6.37
N GLN A 60 -7.65 4.00 5.47
CA GLN A 60 -8.44 2.98 4.80
C GLN A 60 -7.65 2.41 3.62
N LEU A 61 -7.69 1.09 3.47
CA LEU A 61 -7.04 0.36 2.38
C LEU A 61 -8.06 0.06 1.28
N GLY A 62 -8.13 0.94 0.29
CA GLY A 62 -9.10 0.85 -0.82
C GLY A 62 -8.50 1.24 -2.18
N GLY A 63 -7.22 0.98 -2.40
CA GLY A 63 -6.51 1.42 -3.61
C GLY A 63 -6.00 2.85 -3.55
N ILE A 64 -5.48 3.35 -4.67
CA ILE A 64 -4.87 4.68 -4.82
C ILE A 64 -5.76 5.53 -5.73
N ASN A 65 -6.14 6.73 -5.29
CA ASN A 65 -7.01 7.61 -6.06
C ASN A 65 -6.40 7.88 -7.45
N GLY A 66 -7.20 7.73 -8.50
CA GLY A 66 -6.74 7.91 -9.89
C GLY A 66 -6.02 6.69 -10.50
N MET A 67 -5.78 5.62 -9.73
CA MET A 67 -5.22 4.38 -10.27
C MET A 67 -6.31 3.55 -10.95
N THR A 68 -6.18 3.32 -12.26
CA THR A 68 -7.14 2.50 -13.01
C THR A 68 -7.24 1.10 -12.42
N TYR A 69 -8.46 0.63 -12.19
CA TYR A 69 -8.80 -0.66 -11.58
C TYR A 69 -8.36 -0.84 -10.12
N ASN A 70 -7.86 0.21 -9.47
CA ASN A 70 -7.40 0.17 -8.08
C ASN A 70 -7.77 1.46 -7.33
N ASP A 71 -9.02 1.89 -7.40
CA ASP A 71 -9.49 3.13 -6.76
C ASP A 71 -10.93 3.00 -6.26
N ILE A 72 -11.11 2.94 -4.94
CA ILE A 72 -12.43 2.89 -4.31
C ILE A 72 -13.24 4.18 -4.49
N SER A 73 -12.58 5.35 -4.58
CA SER A 73 -13.24 6.65 -4.64
C SER A 73 -14.01 6.85 -5.95
N SER A 74 -13.48 6.33 -7.04
CA SER A 74 -14.10 6.32 -8.36
C SER A 74 -14.79 4.99 -8.69
N ASN A 75 -14.82 4.05 -7.74
CA ASN A 75 -15.30 2.68 -7.94
C ASN A 75 -14.58 1.98 -9.12
N SER A 76 -13.31 2.33 -9.37
CA SER A 76 -12.49 1.72 -10.41
C SER A 76 -11.86 0.44 -9.86
N ARG A 77 -12.39 -0.70 -10.29
CA ARG A 77 -11.88 -2.04 -9.93
C ARG A 77 -11.93 -3.00 -11.12
N ILE A 78 -11.26 -4.14 -10.99
CA ILE A 78 -11.38 -5.23 -11.96
C ILE A 78 -12.78 -5.85 -11.79
N GLU A 79 -13.66 -5.69 -12.79
CA GLU A 79 -15.03 -6.23 -12.76
C GLU A 79 -15.23 -7.38 -13.77
N SER A 80 -14.23 -7.68 -14.59
CA SER A 80 -14.30 -8.75 -15.59
C SER A 80 -12.94 -9.42 -15.82
N LEU A 81 -12.96 -10.63 -16.37
CA LEU A 81 -11.74 -11.32 -16.82
C LEU A 81 -11.01 -10.54 -17.93
N GLN A 82 -11.75 -9.83 -18.77
CA GLN A 82 -11.16 -8.99 -19.81
C GLN A 82 -10.34 -7.86 -19.19
N ASN A 83 -10.89 -7.15 -18.20
CA ASN A 83 -10.17 -6.10 -17.46
C ASN A 83 -8.89 -6.65 -16.82
N LEU A 84 -8.96 -7.87 -16.26
CA LEU A 84 -7.79 -8.52 -15.68
C LEU A 84 -6.71 -8.80 -16.73
N PHE A 85 -7.08 -9.38 -17.88
CA PHE A 85 -6.12 -9.67 -18.94
C PHE A 85 -5.53 -8.40 -19.56
N ASP A 86 -6.32 -7.34 -19.71
CA ASP A 86 -5.85 -6.04 -20.17
C ASP A 86 -4.85 -5.45 -19.17
N ALA A 87 -5.16 -5.49 -17.87
CA ALA A 87 -4.25 -5.03 -16.82
C ALA A 87 -2.94 -5.83 -16.74
N VAL A 88 -2.98 -7.15 -17.00
CA VAL A 88 -1.78 -7.99 -17.11
C VAL A 88 -0.97 -7.61 -18.36
N LYS A 89 -1.63 -7.47 -19.51
CA LYS A 89 -0.98 -7.10 -20.78
C LYS A 89 -0.33 -5.72 -20.72
N GLU A 90 -0.95 -4.78 -20.01
CA GLU A 90 -0.44 -3.43 -19.77
C GLU A 90 0.64 -3.37 -18.67
N GLY A 91 0.97 -4.50 -18.02
CA GLY A 91 1.98 -4.56 -16.96
C GLY A 91 1.55 -3.94 -15.63
N LYS A 92 0.26 -3.65 -15.45
CA LYS A 92 -0.33 -3.10 -14.20
C LYS A 92 -0.52 -4.19 -13.14
N VAL A 93 -0.78 -5.43 -13.56
CA VAL A 93 -0.96 -6.60 -12.69
C VAL A 93 0.13 -7.62 -12.97
N CYS A 94 0.74 -8.14 -11.91
CA CYS A 94 1.66 -9.26 -11.95
C CYS A 94 0.91 -10.58 -11.75
N VAL A 95 1.46 -11.65 -12.33
CA VAL A 95 0.93 -13.02 -12.24
C VAL A 95 2.04 -13.94 -11.75
N SER A 96 1.78 -14.75 -10.72
CA SER A 96 2.59 -15.95 -10.42
C SER A 96 1.74 -17.18 -10.57
N ASN A 97 2.42 -18.28 -10.90
CA ASN A 97 1.89 -19.61 -10.80
C ASN A 97 2.93 -20.49 -10.10
N ASP A 98 2.50 -21.24 -9.09
CA ASP A 98 3.35 -22.19 -8.36
C ASP A 98 3.13 -23.66 -8.79
N GLY A 99 2.42 -23.87 -9.90
CA GLY A 99 1.99 -25.19 -10.40
C GLY A 99 0.65 -25.66 -9.83
N SER A 100 0.18 -25.07 -8.73
CA SER A 100 -1.08 -25.45 -8.05
C SER A 100 -2.09 -24.31 -7.99
N SER A 101 -1.60 -23.08 -7.91
CA SER A 101 -2.38 -21.86 -7.81
C SER A 101 -1.82 -20.79 -8.73
N THR A 102 -2.73 -19.97 -9.28
CA THR A 102 -2.37 -18.73 -9.96
C THR A 102 -2.79 -17.57 -9.09
N SER A 103 -1.85 -16.68 -8.78
CA SER A 103 -2.10 -15.48 -7.99
C SER A 103 -1.92 -14.23 -8.84
N PHE A 104 -2.72 -13.21 -8.55
CA PHE A 104 -2.68 -11.90 -9.20
C PHE A 104 -2.51 -10.82 -8.14
N TRP A 105 -1.61 -9.87 -8.38
CA TRP A 105 -1.43 -8.71 -7.50
C TRP A 105 -0.92 -7.51 -8.29
N TRP A 106 -1.10 -6.31 -7.73
CA TRP A 106 -0.64 -5.09 -8.38
C TRP A 106 0.87 -5.07 -8.55
N ASN A 107 1.34 -4.62 -9.71
CA ASN A 107 2.77 -4.43 -9.95
C ASN A 107 3.31 -3.34 -8.99
N PRO A 108 4.24 -3.68 -8.08
CA PRO A 108 4.80 -2.72 -7.12
C PRO A 108 5.42 -1.50 -7.79
N ALA A 109 6.11 -1.69 -8.92
CA ALA A 109 6.75 -0.59 -9.64
C ALA A 109 5.73 0.44 -10.16
N ILE A 110 4.51 0.01 -10.48
CA ILE A 110 3.43 0.92 -10.84
C ILE A 110 2.84 1.53 -9.57
N ALA A 111 2.45 0.70 -8.60
CA ALA A 111 1.78 1.16 -7.38
C ALA A 111 2.60 2.20 -6.60
N GLU A 112 3.93 2.09 -6.59
CA GLU A 112 4.82 3.05 -5.91
C GLU A 112 4.94 4.40 -6.60
N ASN A 113 4.69 4.47 -7.90
CA ASN A 113 4.86 5.67 -8.73
C ASN A 113 3.53 6.36 -9.06
N VAL A 114 2.39 5.84 -8.59
CA VAL A 114 1.09 6.51 -8.76
C VAL A 114 0.91 7.56 -7.67
N SER A 115 0.68 8.79 -8.10
CA SER A 115 0.24 9.88 -7.22
C SER A 115 -1.26 9.79 -6.97
N GLY A 116 -1.68 10.08 -5.75
CA GLY A 116 -3.10 10.17 -5.38
C GLY A 116 -3.50 11.63 -5.19
N ALA A 117 -4.13 11.92 -4.05
CA ALA A 117 -4.31 13.32 -3.60
C ALA A 117 -2.97 13.98 -3.21
N ASN A 118 -1.97 13.17 -2.86
CA ASN A 118 -0.61 13.54 -2.51
C ASN A 118 0.38 12.94 -3.54
N PRO A 119 1.68 13.33 -3.49
CA PRO A 119 2.72 12.71 -4.31
C PRO A 119 2.76 11.18 -4.18
N SER A 120 3.45 10.52 -5.11
CA SER A 120 3.64 9.07 -5.08
C SER A 120 4.48 8.62 -3.89
N MET A 121 4.44 7.32 -3.56
CA MET A 121 5.28 6.75 -2.50
C MET A 121 6.78 6.95 -2.79
N ALA A 122 7.19 6.78 -4.04
CA ALA A 122 8.58 6.99 -4.46
C ALA A 122 9.04 8.44 -4.24
N GLU A 123 8.20 9.44 -4.57
CA GLU A 123 8.52 10.84 -4.35
C GLU A 123 8.56 11.20 -2.87
N LYS A 124 7.63 10.66 -2.06
CA LYS A 124 7.61 10.91 -0.63
C LYS A 124 8.82 10.32 0.08
N GLU A 125 9.26 9.15 -0.33
CA GLU A 125 10.48 8.53 0.19
C GLU A 125 11.70 9.43 -0.01
N LEU A 126 11.88 9.98 -1.22
CA LEU A 126 12.98 10.92 -1.50
C LEU A 126 12.91 12.20 -0.66
N GLU A 127 11.69 12.71 -0.41
CA GLU A 127 11.48 13.86 0.46
C GLU A 127 11.88 13.56 1.92
N LEU A 128 11.47 12.40 2.43
CA LEU A 128 11.76 11.99 3.81
C LEU A 128 13.25 11.69 4.04
N LEU A 129 13.97 11.27 3.00
CA LEU A 129 15.41 11.05 3.03
C LEU A 129 16.23 12.33 2.84
N GLY A 130 15.58 13.48 2.55
CA GLY A 130 16.25 14.77 2.40
C GLY A 130 17.05 14.93 1.11
N THR A 131 16.74 14.14 0.07
CA THR A 131 17.46 14.12 -1.22
C THR A 131 16.72 14.87 -2.33
N LYS A 132 16.29 16.11 -2.08
CA LYS A 132 15.75 17.01 -3.12
C LYS A 132 16.81 17.95 -3.68
#